data_AF-A0A329W9F1-F1
#
_entry.id   AF-A0A329W9F1-F1
#
_cell.length_a   1.000
_cell.length_b   1.000
_cell.length_c   1.000
_cell.angle_alpha   90.00
_cell.angle_beta   90.00
_cell.angle_gamma   90.00
#
_symmetry.space_group_name_H-M   'P 1'
#
loop_
_entity.id
_entity.type
_entity.pdbx_description
1 polymer ?
#
loop_
_entity_poly.entity_id
_entity_poly.type
_entity_poly.pdbx_seq_one_letter_code
_entity_poly.pdbx_strand_id
1 'polypeptide(L)'
;MYPKGKQPLFEVYQQRWEIELSYREIKRTLLQSNHLLRSKKPEMVKQELWGVLLAYNLVRIAMIKAVKKTEILPNRLSFSIAHGM
;
A
#
# COMPACT_ATOMS: atom_id res chain seq x y z
N MET A 1 17.50 -7.29 27.02
CA MET A 1 17.00 -5.89 27.04
C MET A 1 17.90 -5.05 26.16
N TYR A 2 17.42 -4.54 25.02
CA TYR A 2 18.21 -3.66 24.15
C TYR A 2 18.32 -2.25 24.79
N PRO A 3 19.49 -1.58 24.72
CA PRO A 3 19.72 -0.31 25.39
C PRO A 3 18.90 0.83 24.75
N LYS A 4 18.24 1.60 25.61
CA LYS A 4 17.45 2.81 25.29
C LYS A 4 18.34 3.85 24.61
N GLY A 5 18.20 4.01 23.30
CA GLY A 5 19.00 4.95 22.49
C GLY A 5 19.04 4.57 21.00
N LYS A 6 18.71 3.31 20.69
CA LYS A 6 18.40 2.83 19.34
C LYS A 6 16.93 2.44 19.37
N GLN A 7 16.06 3.10 18.60
CA GLN A 7 14.74 2.52 18.30
C GLN A 7 14.98 1.06 17.90
N PRO A 8 14.41 0.08 18.62
CA PRO A 8 14.87 -1.30 18.56
C PRO A 8 14.82 -1.74 17.10
N LEU A 9 15.93 -2.22 16.56
CA LEU A 9 16.13 -2.59 15.16
C LEU A 9 14.90 -3.28 14.52
N PHE A 10 14.20 -4.09 15.32
CA PHE A 10 12.90 -4.68 15.03
C PHE A 10 11.83 -3.70 14.50
N GLU A 11 11.59 -2.56 15.16
CA GLU A 11 10.59 -1.57 14.76
C GLU A 11 10.88 -1.02 13.36
N VAL A 12 12.15 -0.72 13.07
CA VAL A 12 12.58 -0.23 11.74
C VAL A 12 12.38 -1.31 10.67
N TYR A 13 12.72 -2.56 10.98
CA TYR A 13 12.45 -3.69 10.07
C TYR A 13 10.95 -3.88 9.83
N GLN A 14 10.13 -3.75 10.88
CA GLN A 14 8.69 -3.85 10.75
C GLN A 14 8.12 -2.74 9.87
N GLN A 15 8.56 -1.49 10.05
CA GLN A 15 8.15 -0.38 9.17
C GLN A 15 8.54 -0.62 7.71
N ARG A 16 9.75 -1.15 7.45
CA ARG A 16 10.18 -1.49 6.09
C ARG A 16 9.29 -2.57 5.47
N TRP A 17 8.95 -3.59 6.24
CA TRP A 17 8.04 -4.65 5.79
C TRP A 17 6.66 -4.13 5.41
N GLU A 18 6.10 -3.21 6.18
CA GLU A 18 4.81 -2.56 5.88
C GLU A 18 4.85 -1.77 4.55
N ILE A 19 6.00 -1.14 4.24
CA ILE A 19 6.24 -0.47 2.95
C ILE A 19 6.31 -1.49 1.81
N GLU A 20 7.04 -2.59 1.99
CA GLU A 20 7.16 -3.68 1.01
C GLU A 20 5.79 -4.31 0.72
N LEU A 21 4.96 -4.50 1.75
CA LEU A 21 3.59 -4.99 1.61
C LEU A 21 2.72 -4.01 0.81
N SER A 22 2.82 -2.71 1.09
CA SER A 22 2.11 -1.67 0.33
C SER A 22 2.49 -1.68 -1.15
N TYR A 23 3.79 -1.82 -1.47
CA TYR A 23 4.22 -1.96 -2.86
C TYR A 23 3.68 -3.23 -3.52
N ARG A 24 3.58 -4.33 -2.77
CA ARG A 24 2.96 -5.57 -3.26
C ARG A 24 1.48 -5.37 -3.56
N GLU A 25 0.72 -4.71 -2.69
CA GLU A 25 -0.70 -4.41 -2.91
C GLU A 25 -0.91 -3.56 -4.17
N ILE A 26 -0.08 -2.54 -4.40
CA ILE A 26 -0.15 -1.73 -5.63
C ILE A 26 0.12 -2.59 -6.86
N LYS A 27 1.23 -3.34 -6.87
CA LYS A 27 1.66 -4.10 -8.05
C LYS A 27 0.74 -5.28 -8.35
N ARG A 28 0.36 -6.04 -7.33
CA ARG A 28 -0.38 -7.30 -7.50
C ARG A 28 -1.88 -7.08 -7.51
N THR A 29 -2.39 -6.27 -6.59
CA THR A 29 -3.84 -6.06 -6.45
C THR A 29 -4.30 -4.92 -7.34
N LEU A 30 -3.84 -3.68 -7.10
CA LEU A 30 -4.35 -2.50 -7.83
C LEU A 30 -4.12 -2.60 -9.35
N LEU A 31 -2.92 -3.01 -9.74
CA LEU A 31 -2.53 -3.19 -11.14
C LEU A 31 -2.83 -4.60 -11.68
N GLN A 32 -3.39 -5.50 -10.87
CA GLN A 32 -3.69 -6.88 -11.29
C GLN A 32 -2.48 -7.61 -11.90
N SER A 33 -1.29 -7.36 -11.39
CA SER A 33 0.00 -7.87 -11.93
C SER A 33 0.32 -7.41 -13.37
N ASN A 34 -0.43 -6.45 -13.92
CA ASN A 34 -0.12 -5.78 -15.17
C ASN A 34 0.72 -4.53 -14.90
N HIS A 35 2.03 -4.66 -15.02
CA HIS A 35 2.98 -3.59 -14.70
C HIS A 35 3.25 -2.63 -15.86
N LEU A 36 2.59 -2.83 -17.01
CA LEU A 36 2.78 -1.97 -18.18
C LEU A 36 1.89 -0.73 -18.06
N LEU A 37 2.54 0.43 -17.93
CA LEU A 37 1.89 1.72 -18.09
C LEU A 37 1.55 1.94 -19.57
N ARG A 38 0.40 2.58 -19.83
CA ARG A 38 -0.18 2.68 -21.18
C ARG A 38 0.56 3.71 -22.01
N SER A 39 0.97 4.82 -21.40
CA SER A 39 1.63 5.90 -22.11
C SER A 39 3.07 5.57 -22.49
N LYS A 40 3.47 6.04 -23.68
CA LYS A 40 4.87 6.03 -24.15
C LYS A 40 5.58 7.39 -24.02
N LYS A 41 4.87 8.44 -23.58
CA LYS A 41 5.46 9.78 -23.33
C LYS A 41 5.91 9.90 -21.88
N PRO A 42 7.15 10.31 -21.58
CA PRO A 42 7.68 10.36 -20.20
C PRO A 42 6.82 11.14 -19.21
N GLU A 43 6.26 12.27 -19.64
CA GLU A 43 5.42 13.15 -18.80
C GLU A 43 4.12 12.45 -18.42
N MET A 44 3.49 11.80 -19.40
CA MET A 44 2.25 11.06 -19.21
C MET A 44 2.48 9.77 -18.40
N VAL A 45 3.65 9.14 -18.51
CA VAL A 45 4.04 8.00 -17.64
C VAL A 45 4.09 8.44 -16.17
N LYS A 46 4.67 9.62 -15.89
CA LYS A 46 4.66 10.19 -14.53
C LYS A 46 3.23 10.44 -14.05
N GLN A 47 2.37 11.00 -14.91
CA GLN A 47 0.95 11.22 -14.58
C GLN A 47 0.22 9.92 -14.26
N GLU A 48 0.41 8.86 -15.06
CA GLU A 48 -0.17 7.55 -14.79
C GLU A 48 0.31 6.98 -13.45
N LEU A 49 1.60 7.09 -13.13
CA LEU A 49 2.14 6.68 -11.84
C LEU A 49 1.50 7.46 -10.67
N TRP A 50 1.34 8.78 -10.80
CA TRP A 50 0.61 9.58 -9.81
C TRP A 50 -0.84 9.15 -9.67
N GLY A 51 -1.51 8.80 -10.77
CA GLY A 51 -2.87 8.26 -10.76
C GLY A 51 -2.97 6.95 -9.98
N VAL A 52 -2.01 6.02 -10.17
CA VAL A 52 -1.94 4.75 -9.43
C VAL A 52 -1.74 5.00 -7.94
N LEU A 53 -0.80 5.88 -7.56
CA LEU A 53 -0.55 6.22 -6.16
C LEU A 53 -1.76 6.90 -5.51
N LEU A 54 -2.45 7.79 -6.25
CA LEU A 54 -3.67 8.43 -5.78
C LEU A 54 -4.78 7.40 -5.54
N ALA A 55 -5.02 6.51 -6.50
CA ALA A 55 -6.03 5.46 -6.39
C ALA A 55 -5.77 4.55 -5.17
N TYR A 56 -4.52 4.12 -4.97
CA TYR A 56 -4.14 3.34 -3.79
C TYR A 56 -4.45 4.07 -2.49
N ASN A 57 -4.04 5.34 -2.37
CA ASN A 57 -4.27 6.13 -1.16
C ASN A 57 -5.77 6.36 -0.88
N LEU A 58 -6.59 6.55 -1.92
CA LEU A 58 -8.04 6.67 -1.77
C LEU A 58 -8.65 5.39 -1.20
N VAL A 59 -8.25 4.22 -1.70
CA VAL A 59 -8.67 2.92 -1.15
C VAL A 59 -8.24 2.77 0.30
N ARG A 60 -6.98 3.11 0.64
CA ARG A 60 -6.48 3.05 2.03
C ARG A 60 -7.29 3.95 2.97
N ILE A 61 -7.65 5.16 2.55
CA ILE A 61 -8.53 6.05 3.32
C ILE A 61 -9.92 5.44 3.52
N ALA A 62 -10.49 4.84 2.49
CA ALA A 62 -11.80 4.17 2.60
C ALA A 62 -11.75 3.00 3.58
N MET A 63 -10.70 2.17 3.53
CA MET A 63 -10.47 1.07 4.47
C MET A 63 -10.34 1.56 5.92
N ILE A 64 -9.56 2.63 6.15
CA ILE A 64 -9.42 3.26 7.48
C ILE A 64 -10.79 3.73 8.00
N LYS A 65 -11.59 4.37 7.13
CA LYS A 65 -12.94 4.83 7.50
C LYS A 65 -13.86 3.67 7.86
N ALA A 66 -13.76 2.52 7.16
CA ALA A 66 -14.58 1.35 7.40
C ALA A 66 -14.35 0.71 8.78
N VAL A 67 -13.10 0.71 9.27
CA VAL A 67 -12.75 0.13 10.59
C VAL A 67 -12.76 1.11 11.74
N LYS A 68 -13.14 2.38 11.51
CA LYS A 68 -13.05 3.46 12.51
C LYS A 68 -13.76 3.16 13.84
N LYS A 69 -14.79 2.30 13.83
CA LYS A 69 -15.56 1.89 15.03
C LYS A 69 -15.19 0.50 15.56
N THR A 70 -14.09 -0.08 15.09
CA THR A 70 -13.61 -1.40 15.48
C THR A 70 -12.24 -1.29 16.12
N GLU A 71 -11.80 -2.32 16.84
CA GLU A 71 -10.45 -2.39 17.41
C GLU A 71 -9.38 -2.82 16.38
N ILE A 72 -9.76 -2.97 15.10
CA ILE A 72 -8.86 -3.43 14.05
C ILE A 72 -7.96 -2.27 13.61
N LEU A 73 -6.65 -2.48 13.75
CA LEU A 73 -5.66 -1.55 13.23
C LEU A 73 -5.70 -1.51 11.69
N PRO A 74 -5.63 -0.33 11.05
CA PRO A 74 -5.73 -0.22 9.60
C PRO A 74 -4.65 -0.96 8.80
N ASN A 75 -3.45 -1.14 9.37
CA ASN A 75 -2.38 -1.92 8.74
C ASN A 75 -2.65 -3.43 8.75
N ARG A 76 -3.63 -3.91 9.52
CA ARG A 76 -4.07 -5.31 9.50
C ARG A 76 -5.10 -5.63 8.43
N LEU A 77 -5.55 -4.62 7.68
CA LEU A 77 -6.47 -4.82 6.56
C LEU A 77 -5.69 -5.07 5.28
N SER A 78 -5.95 -6.22 4.66
CA SER A 78 -5.43 -6.53 3.33
C SER A 78 -6.29 -5.92 2.23
N PHE A 79 -5.65 -5.34 1.22
CA PHE A 79 -6.33 -4.95 -0.01
C PHE A 79 -6.33 -6.11 -1.00
N SER A 80 -7.52 -6.65 -1.29
CA SER A 80 -7.73 -7.69 -2.30
C SER A 80 -8.87 -7.30 -3.22
N ILE A 81 -8.76 -7.67 -4.50
CA ILE A 81 -9.89 -7.59 -5.42
C ILE A 81 -10.77 -8.81 -5.14
N ALA A 82 -12.04 -8.55 -4.84
CA ALA A 82 -13.05 -9.59 -4.85
C ALA A 82 -13.15 -10.11 -6.29
N HIS A 83 -12.62 -11.32 -6.52
CA HIS A 83 -12.94 -12.05 -7.73
C HIS A 83 -14.35 -12.62 -7.52
N GLY A 84 -15.36 -12.05 -8.18
CA GLY A 84 -16.61 -12.79 -8.44
C GLY A 84 -16.25 -14.02 -9.29
N MET A 85 -16.78 -15.23 -9.03
CA MET A 85 -18.14 -15.63 -9.42
C MET A 85 -18.54 -15.09 -10.78
#